data_AF-A0A532CU96-F1
#
_entry.id   AF-A0A532CU96-F1
#
_cell.length_a   1.000
_cell.length_b   1.000
_cell.length_c   1.000
_cell.angle_alpha   90.00
_cell.angle_beta   90.00
_cell.angle_gamma   90.00
#
_symmetry.space_group_name_H-M   'P 1'
#
loop_
_entity.id
_entity.type
_entity.pdbx_description
1 polymer ?
#
loop_
_entity_poly.entity_id
_entity_poly.type
_entity_poly.pdbx_seq_one_letter_code
_entity_poly.pdbx_strand_id
1 'polypeptide(L)'
;MTNTPPPKALTHDEKKAADAAFAGRPFNEAWSASARTIYDGIMKALPHTDVPTPAPANVEEPAEVLPAQSEPLQAQGPLALEHAGGQELMEGTAMPLALRDREAAIQAGNLIDVTPTALQLGITFPVTITRPLWEVGIVTSQSLPEEDQTSRLRDILMAFRLRLASLTTVSPLLDFPVLLALPPGKVPQPVPLFAFIQPDPTHQANVTLLLPNEVSLSITSLN
;
A
#
# COMPACT_ATOMS: atom_id res chain seq x y z
N MET A 1 34.54 -21.48 -7.82
CA MET A 1 34.64 -20.22 -8.58
C MET A 1 33.77 -20.36 -9.82
N THR A 2 32.54 -19.86 -9.80
CA THR A 2 31.64 -19.88 -10.96
C THR A 2 31.94 -18.64 -11.81
N ASN A 3 32.59 -18.84 -12.96
CA ASN A 3 32.83 -17.80 -13.96
C ASN A 3 31.52 -17.52 -14.69
N THR A 4 30.76 -16.52 -14.24
CA THR A 4 29.63 -16.00 -15.02
C THR A 4 30.20 -14.99 -16.03
N PRO A 5 30.17 -15.27 -17.35
CA PRO A 5 30.67 -14.32 -18.33
C PRO A 5 29.84 -13.03 -18.30
N PRO A 6 30.46 -11.88 -18.58
CA PRO A 6 29.76 -10.60 -18.58
C PRO A 6 28.64 -10.59 -19.65
N PRO A 7 27.50 -9.93 -19.37
CA PRO A 7 26.38 -9.89 -20.30
C PRO A 7 26.81 -9.25 -21.61
N LYS A 8 26.55 -9.94 -22.73
CA LYS A 8 26.83 -9.47 -24.08
C LYS A 8 26.00 -8.20 -24.34
N ALA A 9 26.66 -7.13 -24.78
CA ALA A 9 25.96 -5.92 -25.20
C ALA A 9 25.15 -6.18 -26.49
N LEU A 10 23.88 -5.81 -26.47
CA LEU A 10 22.99 -5.94 -27.63
C LEU A 10 23.47 -5.08 -28.81
N THR A 11 23.42 -5.63 -30.01
CA THR A 11 23.71 -4.92 -31.26
C THR A 11 22.62 -3.89 -31.56
N HIS A 12 22.88 -3.00 -32.53
CA HIS A 12 21.96 -1.93 -32.88
C HIS A 12 20.61 -2.45 -33.41
N ASP A 13 20.63 -3.51 -34.22
CA ASP A 13 19.41 -4.15 -34.75
C ASP A 13 18.64 -4.93 -33.67
N GLU A 14 19.32 -5.59 -32.72
CA GLU A 14 18.68 -6.24 -31.58
C GLU A 14 17.95 -5.24 -30.68
N LYS A 15 18.57 -4.07 -30.43
CA LYS A 15 17.93 -2.98 -29.69
C LYS A 15 16.67 -2.47 -30.39
N LYS A 16 16.73 -2.30 -31.72
CA LYS A 16 15.57 -1.87 -32.50
C LYS A 16 14.46 -2.92 -32.54
N ALA A 17 14.82 -4.20 -32.59
CA ALA A 17 13.85 -5.28 -32.53
C ALA A 17 13.17 -5.39 -31.17
N ALA A 18 13.91 -5.19 -30.08
CA ALA A 18 13.33 -5.11 -28.74
C ALA A 18 12.36 -3.94 -28.60
N ASP A 19 12.76 -2.74 -29.04
CA ASP A 19 11.90 -1.54 -29.06
C ASP A 19 10.61 -1.77 -29.87
N ALA A 20 10.73 -2.36 -31.07
CA ALA A 20 9.59 -2.69 -31.91
C ALA A 20 8.64 -3.70 -31.23
N ALA A 21 9.19 -4.71 -30.54
CA ALA A 21 8.38 -5.69 -29.83
C ALA A 21 7.59 -5.05 -28.67
N PHE A 22 8.22 -4.21 -27.85
CA PHE A 22 7.51 -3.49 -26.78
C PHE A 22 6.49 -2.49 -27.31
N ALA A 23 6.75 -1.88 -28.47
CA ALA A 23 5.85 -0.94 -29.12
C ALA A 23 4.73 -1.60 -29.95
N GLY A 24 4.69 -2.94 -30.04
CA GLY A 24 3.70 -3.66 -30.86
C GLY A 24 3.86 -3.46 -32.37
N ARG A 25 5.04 -3.01 -32.83
CA ARG A 25 5.33 -2.76 -34.25
C ARG A 25 5.83 -4.04 -34.91
N PRO A 26 5.54 -4.27 -36.20
CA PRO A 26 5.99 -5.48 -36.89
C PRO A 26 7.52 -5.58 -36.97
N PHE A 27 8.02 -6.80 -36.99
CA PHE A 27 9.44 -7.09 -37.20
C PHE A 27 9.90 -6.63 -38.59
N ASN A 28 11.06 -5.97 -38.67
CA ASN A 28 11.66 -5.59 -39.94
C ASN A 28 12.59 -6.70 -40.45
N GLU A 29 12.31 -7.22 -41.65
CA GLU A 29 13.05 -8.33 -42.27
C GLU A 29 14.53 -8.02 -42.58
N ALA A 30 14.94 -6.75 -42.55
CA ALA A 30 16.33 -6.35 -42.72
C ALA A 30 17.19 -6.54 -41.46
N TRP A 31 16.60 -6.93 -40.32
CA TRP A 31 17.34 -7.17 -39.06
C TRP A 31 17.89 -8.59 -38.96
N SER A 32 18.88 -8.80 -38.08
CA SER A 32 19.58 -10.09 -37.98
C SER A 32 18.70 -11.20 -37.40
N ALA A 33 19.15 -12.46 -37.56
CA ALA A 33 18.51 -13.62 -36.95
C ALA A 33 18.49 -13.53 -35.41
N SER A 34 19.51 -12.92 -34.80
CA SER A 34 19.53 -12.68 -33.36
C SER A 34 18.44 -11.68 -32.95
N ALA A 35 18.27 -10.58 -33.70
CA ALA A 35 17.21 -9.62 -33.47
C ALA A 35 15.80 -10.23 -33.60
N ARG A 36 15.61 -11.19 -34.52
CA ARG A 36 14.36 -11.96 -34.63
C ARG A 36 14.06 -12.76 -33.37
N THR A 37 15.07 -13.45 -32.85
CA THR A 37 14.95 -14.24 -31.62
C THR A 37 14.55 -13.37 -30.42
N ILE A 38 15.12 -12.16 -30.33
CA ILE A 38 14.76 -11.18 -29.29
C ILE A 38 13.31 -10.70 -29.47
N TYR A 39 12.91 -10.32 -30.68
CA TYR A 39 11.55 -9.86 -30.98
C TYR A 39 10.50 -10.93 -30.62
N ASP A 40 10.70 -12.16 -31.08
CA ASP A 40 9.78 -13.28 -30.82
C ASP A 40 9.74 -13.65 -29.34
N GLY A 41 10.90 -13.58 -28.65
CA GLY A 41 10.99 -13.83 -27.22
C GLY A 41 10.18 -12.83 -26.40
N ILE A 42 10.25 -11.54 -26.75
CA ILE A 42 9.48 -10.47 -26.09
C ILE A 42 8.00 -10.63 -26.39
N MET A 43 7.62 -10.86 -27.65
CA MET A 43 6.21 -11.08 -28.04
C MET A 43 5.56 -12.26 -27.31
N LYS A 44 6.31 -13.33 -27.03
CA LYS A 44 5.83 -14.49 -26.26
C LYS A 44 5.73 -14.21 -24.75
N ALA A 45 6.55 -13.32 -24.22
CA ALA A 45 6.58 -13.00 -22.80
C ALA A 45 5.58 -11.90 -22.41
N LEU A 46 5.10 -11.11 -23.39
CA LEU A 46 4.04 -10.14 -23.16
C LEU A 46 2.73 -10.89 -22.81
N PRO A 47 2.02 -10.48 -21.75
CA PRO A 47 0.74 -11.09 -21.41
C PRO A 47 -0.21 -10.90 -22.58
N HIS A 48 -0.74 -11.99 -23.12
CA HIS A 48 -1.88 -11.93 -24.03
C HIS A 48 -3.02 -11.27 -23.25
N THR A 49 -3.27 -10.00 -23.55
CA THR A 49 -4.51 -9.36 -23.15
C THR A 49 -5.58 -10.07 -23.98
N ASP A 50 -6.19 -11.10 -23.40
CA ASP A 50 -7.48 -11.58 -23.83
C ASP A 50 -8.41 -10.38 -23.76
N VAL A 51 -8.70 -9.81 -24.94
CA VAL A 51 -9.64 -8.70 -25.10
C VAL A 51 -11.03 -9.32 -24.92
N PRO A 52 -11.81 -8.94 -23.90
CA PRO A 52 -13.24 -9.21 -23.93
C PRO A 52 -13.82 -8.28 -25.00
N THR A 53 -14.15 -8.90 -26.13
CA THR A 53 -15.13 -8.47 -27.13
C THR A 53 -16.16 -7.47 -26.59
N PRO A 54 -16.22 -6.22 -27.10
CA PRO A 54 -17.34 -5.34 -26.84
C PRO A 54 -18.54 -5.80 -27.70
N ALA A 55 -19.52 -6.42 -27.04
CA ALA A 55 -20.85 -6.64 -27.61
C ALA A 55 -21.67 -5.33 -27.57
N PRO A 56 -22.63 -5.15 -28.49
CA PRO A 56 -22.95 -3.85 -29.07
C PRO A 56 -23.93 -3.02 -28.25
N ALA A 57 -23.81 -1.71 -28.44
CA ALA A 57 -24.80 -0.72 -28.07
C ALA A 57 -26.17 -1.04 -28.70
N ASN A 58 -27.21 -1.09 -27.88
CA ASN A 58 -28.59 -0.91 -28.32
C ASN A 58 -29.15 0.33 -27.63
N VAL A 59 -29.22 1.41 -28.40
CA VAL A 59 -30.03 2.61 -28.17
C VAL A 59 -31.45 2.27 -28.60
N GLU A 60 -32.45 2.43 -27.70
CA GLU A 60 -33.70 3.17 -28.01
C GLU A 60 -34.54 3.40 -26.74
N GLU A 61 -34.91 4.67 -26.55
CA GLU A 61 -35.94 5.29 -25.69
C GLU A 61 -37.39 4.89 -26.12
N PRO A 62 -38.51 5.46 -25.62
CA PRO A 62 -38.96 5.88 -24.28
C PRO A 62 -40.46 5.46 -24.03
N ALA A 63 -41.13 6.13 -23.08
CA ALA A 63 -42.59 6.22 -22.81
C ALA A 63 -43.16 5.16 -21.85
N GLU A 64 -44.06 5.43 -20.91
CA GLU A 64 -44.73 6.62 -20.34
C GLU A 64 -45.65 6.01 -19.27
N VAL A 65 -45.76 6.60 -18.08
CA VAL A 65 -47.02 6.92 -17.35
C VAL A 65 -46.77 7.15 -15.84
N LEU A 66 -46.90 8.42 -15.46
CA LEU A 66 -47.33 8.88 -14.14
C LEU A 66 -48.80 8.46 -13.92
N PRO A 67 -49.33 8.31 -12.68
CA PRO A 67 -49.52 9.47 -11.79
C PRO A 67 -49.47 9.24 -10.27
N ALA A 68 -49.09 10.34 -9.59
CA ALA A 68 -49.67 10.92 -8.36
C ALA A 68 -49.71 10.05 -7.07
N GLN A 69 -49.39 10.53 -5.87
CA GLN A 69 -49.79 11.78 -5.21
C GLN A 69 -48.91 12.07 -3.98
N SER A 70 -48.85 13.36 -3.61
CA SER A 70 -48.70 13.93 -2.26
C SER A 70 -47.32 14.52 -1.88
N GLU A 71 -47.16 15.79 -2.25
CA GLU A 71 -46.47 16.85 -1.50
C GLU A 71 -47.11 17.07 -0.10
N PRO A 72 -46.41 17.66 0.90
CA PRO A 72 -45.82 18.99 0.79
C PRO A 72 -44.39 19.20 1.34
N LEU A 73 -43.65 20.03 0.59
CA LEU A 73 -42.85 21.18 1.05
C LEU A 73 -42.66 21.34 2.57
N GLN A 74 -41.44 21.61 3.02
CA GLN A 74 -41.02 23.00 3.31
C GLN A 74 -39.50 23.16 3.25
N ALA A 75 -39.11 24.23 2.56
CA ALA A 75 -37.77 24.71 2.31
C ALA A 75 -37.12 25.32 3.55
N GLN A 76 -35.81 25.18 3.72
CA GLN A 76 -35.01 26.14 4.49
C GLN A 76 -33.67 26.42 3.80
N GLY A 77 -33.58 27.59 3.18
CA GLY A 77 -32.37 28.36 3.02
C GLY A 77 -32.29 29.47 4.10
N PRO A 78 -31.16 30.19 4.17
CA PRO A 78 -30.44 30.51 5.42
C PRO A 78 -30.74 31.91 5.99
N LEU A 79 -30.35 32.18 7.24
CA LEU A 79 -29.52 33.35 7.64
C LEU A 79 -29.28 33.43 9.17
N ALA A 80 -28.14 34.04 9.50
CA ALA A 80 -27.39 34.15 10.75
C ALA A 80 -28.11 34.62 12.03
N LEU A 81 -27.60 34.18 13.19
CA LEU A 81 -27.14 35.10 14.23
C LEU A 81 -26.13 34.41 15.17
N GLU A 82 -25.00 35.09 15.38
CA GLU A 82 -23.96 34.77 16.34
C GLU A 82 -24.46 34.85 17.79
N HIS A 83 -23.88 34.08 18.71
CA HIS A 83 -23.25 34.64 19.91
C HIS A 83 -22.48 33.58 20.71
N ALA A 84 -21.36 34.07 21.22
CA ALA A 84 -20.29 33.38 21.91
C ALA A 84 -20.66 32.70 23.24
N GLY A 85 -19.90 31.67 23.56
CA GLY A 85 -19.79 31.07 24.89
C GLY A 85 -18.93 29.82 24.76
N GLY A 86 -17.68 29.90 25.23
CA GLY A 86 -16.70 28.85 25.09
C GLY A 86 -17.03 27.55 25.81
N GLN A 87 -16.05 26.64 25.79
CA GLN A 87 -16.01 25.29 26.36
C GLN A 87 -16.52 24.23 25.35
N GLU A 88 -15.75 23.26 24.88
CA GLU A 88 -14.41 22.81 25.18
C GLU A 88 -13.88 22.11 23.92
N LEU A 89 -12.66 22.44 23.52
CA LEU A 89 -11.82 21.53 22.76
C LEU A 89 -11.75 20.24 23.60
N MET A 90 -12.34 19.14 23.12
CA MET A 90 -11.96 17.80 23.59
C MET A 90 -10.56 17.48 23.06
N GLU A 91 -9.60 18.22 23.59
CA GLU A 91 -8.23 17.79 23.77
C GLU A 91 -8.24 16.93 25.03
N GLY A 92 -7.80 15.67 24.92
CA GLY A 92 -7.51 14.84 26.08
C GLY A 92 -8.56 13.78 26.41
N THR A 93 -8.49 12.64 25.75
CA THR A 93 -8.72 11.37 26.43
C THR A 93 -7.73 10.33 25.92
N ALA A 94 -6.55 10.35 26.55
CA ALA A 94 -5.66 9.21 26.75
C ALA A 94 -5.23 8.37 25.52
N MET A 95 -4.36 8.91 24.67
CA MET A 95 -3.41 8.08 23.90
C MET A 95 -1.98 8.11 24.50
N PRO A 96 -1.76 7.49 25.67
CA PRO A 96 -0.40 7.04 25.98
C PRO A 96 -0.27 5.66 26.66
N LEU A 97 -1.36 5.00 27.08
CA LEU A 97 -1.28 3.67 27.72
C LEU A 97 -1.45 2.50 26.72
N ALA A 98 -2.03 2.75 25.55
CA ALA A 98 -2.39 1.71 24.57
C ALA A 98 -1.17 0.96 24.01
N LEU A 99 -0.02 1.60 23.81
CA LEU A 99 1.17 0.89 23.31
C LEU A 99 1.82 -0.03 24.35
N ARG A 100 1.50 0.11 25.64
CA ARG A 100 2.01 -0.82 26.67
C ARG A 100 1.22 -2.11 26.73
N ASP A 101 -0.08 -2.04 26.47
CA ASP A 101 -0.98 -3.20 26.55
C ASP A 101 -1.53 -3.52 25.16
N ARG A 102 -0.81 -4.43 24.49
CA ARG A 102 -1.10 -4.88 23.13
C ARG A 102 -2.56 -5.32 22.97
N GLU A 103 -3.04 -6.16 23.89
CA GLU A 103 -4.39 -6.71 23.82
C GLU A 103 -5.44 -5.62 23.98
N ALA A 104 -5.31 -4.75 24.98
CA ALA A 104 -6.23 -3.63 25.17
C ALA A 104 -6.24 -2.67 23.95
N ALA A 105 -5.08 -2.44 23.32
CA ALA A 105 -5.01 -1.57 22.15
C ALA A 105 -5.56 -2.19 20.87
N ILE A 106 -5.47 -3.51 20.71
CA ILE A 106 -6.16 -4.23 19.65
C ILE A 106 -7.67 -4.17 19.88
N GLN A 107 -8.14 -4.40 21.11
CA GLN A 107 -9.57 -4.32 21.45
C GLN A 107 -10.13 -2.90 21.29
N ALA A 108 -9.34 -1.88 21.62
CA ALA A 108 -9.68 -0.48 21.38
C ALA A 108 -9.63 -0.10 19.89
N GLY A 109 -9.13 -0.99 19.02
CA GLY A 109 -8.99 -0.77 17.59
C GLY A 109 -7.82 0.14 17.20
N ASN A 110 -6.99 0.57 18.15
CA ASN A 110 -5.84 1.43 17.87
C ASN A 110 -4.69 0.68 17.19
N LEU A 111 -4.57 -0.62 17.49
CA LEU A 111 -3.62 -1.53 16.85
C LEU A 111 -4.36 -2.61 16.07
N ILE A 112 -3.75 -3.01 14.96
CA ILE A 112 -4.19 -4.13 14.13
C ILE A 112 -3.15 -5.23 14.25
N ASP A 113 -3.61 -6.43 14.59
CA ASP A 113 -2.74 -7.59 14.68
C ASP A 113 -2.39 -8.11 13.28
N VAL A 114 -1.11 -8.08 12.95
CA VAL A 114 -0.57 -8.60 11.68
C VAL A 114 0.37 -9.78 11.90
N THR A 115 0.42 -10.30 13.14
CA THR A 115 1.20 -11.48 13.52
C THR A 115 0.97 -12.69 12.61
N PRO A 116 -0.26 -13.06 12.19
CA PRO A 116 -0.42 -14.22 11.29
C PRO A 116 0.32 -14.05 9.96
N THR A 117 0.34 -12.84 9.40
CA THR A 117 1.07 -12.54 8.16
C THR A 117 2.59 -12.44 8.41
N ALA A 118 2.99 -11.89 9.56
CA ALA A 118 4.39 -11.81 9.96
C ALA A 118 5.03 -13.19 10.16
N LEU A 119 4.30 -14.13 10.76
CA LEU A 119 4.73 -15.53 10.96
C LEU A 119 4.97 -16.24 9.63
N GLN A 120 4.11 -16.04 8.62
CA GLN A 120 4.30 -16.58 7.27
C GLN A 120 5.56 -16.07 6.60
N LEU A 121 6.00 -14.86 6.98
CA LEU A 121 7.23 -14.24 6.51
C LEU A 121 8.44 -14.56 7.40
N GLY A 122 8.33 -15.48 8.36
CA GLY A 122 9.43 -15.92 9.22
C GLY A 122 9.79 -14.95 10.34
N ILE A 123 8.92 -14.00 10.68
CA ILE A 123 9.05 -13.18 11.88
C ILE A 123 8.44 -13.96 13.05
N THR A 124 9.24 -14.35 14.04
CA THR A 124 8.84 -15.30 15.10
C THR A 124 8.25 -14.63 16.35
N PHE A 125 8.12 -13.31 16.34
CA PHE A 125 7.58 -12.53 17.44
C PHE A 125 6.33 -11.76 16.99
N PRO A 126 5.41 -11.42 17.92
CA PRO A 126 4.20 -10.69 17.62
C PRO A 126 4.47 -9.32 16.98
N VAL A 127 3.73 -9.01 15.92
CA VAL A 127 3.82 -7.73 15.20
C VAL A 127 2.44 -7.09 15.10
N THR A 128 2.38 -5.80 15.39
CA THR A 128 1.17 -4.96 15.28
C THR A 128 1.44 -3.75 14.41
N ILE A 129 0.39 -3.22 13.81
CA ILE A 129 0.41 -1.99 13.01
C ILE A 129 -0.57 -1.00 13.63
N THR A 130 -0.21 0.28 13.73
CA THR A 130 -1.14 1.32 14.18
C THR A 130 -2.24 1.54 13.15
N ARG A 131 -3.45 1.89 13.60
CA ARG A 131 -4.56 2.21 12.70
C ARG A 131 -4.21 3.30 11.67
N PRO A 132 -3.56 4.42 12.03
CA PRO A 132 -3.15 5.43 11.05
C PRO A 132 -2.21 4.88 9.97
N LEU A 133 -1.25 4.02 10.34
CA LEU A 133 -0.37 3.37 9.37
C LEU A 133 -1.16 2.43 8.44
N TRP A 134 -2.14 1.70 8.96
CA TRP A 134 -3.01 0.84 8.15
C TRP A 134 -3.83 1.63 7.13
N GLU A 135 -4.46 2.73 7.57
CA GLU A 135 -5.30 3.56 6.70
C GLU A 135 -4.48 4.26 5.61
N VAL A 136 -3.32 4.81 5.95
CA VAL A 136 -2.48 5.56 5.02
C VAL A 136 -1.65 4.64 4.12
N GLY A 137 -1.10 3.56 4.65
CA GLY A 137 -0.14 2.70 3.96
C GLY A 137 -0.74 1.50 3.22
N ILE A 138 -1.82 0.92 3.75
CA ILE A 138 -2.38 -0.36 3.27
C ILE A 138 -3.69 -0.15 2.52
N VAL A 139 -4.70 0.45 3.15
CA VAL A 139 -6.01 0.66 2.51
C VAL A 139 -5.93 1.81 1.50
N THR A 140 -5.27 2.90 1.88
CA THR A 140 -5.24 4.18 1.14
C THR A 140 -6.65 4.76 0.93
N SER A 141 -6.79 6.04 0.59
CA SER A 141 -8.11 6.69 0.44
C SER A 141 -8.98 6.11 -0.69
N GLN A 142 -8.43 5.21 -1.51
CA GLN A 142 -9.13 4.49 -2.56
C GLN A 142 -9.27 3.05 -2.07
N SER A 143 -10.48 2.60 -1.71
CA SER A 143 -10.70 1.22 -1.23
C SER A 143 -10.12 0.19 -2.20
N LEU A 144 -8.89 -0.27 -1.92
CA LEU A 144 -8.19 -1.27 -2.69
C LEU A 144 -8.81 -2.65 -2.43
N PRO A 145 -8.80 -3.57 -3.41
CA PRO A 145 -9.21 -4.95 -3.17
C PRO A 145 -8.30 -5.60 -2.12
N GLU A 146 -8.82 -6.60 -1.39
CA GLU A 146 -8.14 -7.22 -0.25
C GLU A 146 -6.79 -7.88 -0.63
N GLU A 147 -6.65 -8.33 -1.89
CA GLU A 147 -5.40 -8.88 -2.42
C GLU A 147 -4.28 -7.83 -2.45
N ASP A 148 -4.58 -6.61 -2.91
CA ASP A 148 -3.63 -5.50 -2.93
C ASP A 148 -3.24 -5.06 -1.52
N GLN A 149 -4.21 -5.05 -0.58
CA GLN A 149 -3.95 -4.75 0.83
C GLN A 149 -3.00 -5.79 1.44
N THR A 150 -3.23 -7.08 1.16
CA THR A 150 -2.37 -8.17 1.62
C THR A 150 -0.97 -8.07 1.02
N SER A 151 -0.87 -7.74 -0.27
CA SER A 151 0.41 -7.55 -0.96
C SER A 151 1.21 -6.40 -0.33
N ARG A 152 0.56 -5.27 -0.06
CA ARG A 152 1.19 -4.11 0.62
C ARG A 152 1.64 -4.42 2.03
N LEU A 153 0.81 -5.10 2.81
CA LEU A 153 1.17 -5.55 4.15
C LEU A 153 2.42 -6.45 4.10
N ARG A 154 2.47 -7.36 3.12
CA ARG A 154 3.62 -8.24 2.90
C ARG A 154 4.88 -7.45 2.57
N ASP A 155 4.79 -6.43 1.72
CA ASP A 155 5.93 -5.57 1.36
C ASP A 155 6.45 -4.78 2.56
N ILE A 156 5.57 -4.23 3.41
CA ILE A 156 5.94 -3.55 4.66
C ILE A 156 6.68 -4.50 5.60
N LEU A 157 6.12 -5.68 5.84
CA LEU A 157 6.73 -6.69 6.71
C LEU A 157 8.04 -7.24 6.13
N MET A 158 8.15 -7.35 4.81
CA MET A 158 9.38 -7.77 4.14
C MET A 158 10.47 -6.72 4.27
N ALA A 159 10.16 -5.45 4.06
CA ALA A 159 11.09 -4.35 4.26
C ALA A 159 11.58 -4.29 5.72
N PHE A 160 10.67 -4.48 6.69
CA PHE A 160 11.02 -4.58 8.10
C PHE A 160 11.95 -5.78 8.38
N ARG A 161 11.63 -6.96 7.85
CA ARG A 161 12.47 -8.16 8.00
C ARG A 161 13.87 -7.94 7.41
N LEU A 162 13.96 -7.35 6.22
CA LEU A 162 15.23 -7.01 5.58
C LEU A 162 16.03 -6.02 6.43
N ARG A 163 15.36 -5.04 7.03
CA ARG A 163 16.02 -4.12 7.97
C ARG A 163 16.57 -4.87 9.17
N LEU A 164 15.78 -5.70 9.84
CA LEU A 164 16.25 -6.48 10.98
C LEU A 164 17.45 -7.36 10.64
N ALA A 165 17.43 -8.02 9.49
CA ALA A 165 18.53 -8.87 9.03
C ALA A 165 19.82 -8.06 8.75
N SER A 166 19.71 -6.76 8.47
CA SER A 166 20.86 -5.87 8.24
C SER A 166 21.50 -5.35 9.52
N LEU A 167 20.83 -5.48 10.67
CA LEU A 167 21.29 -4.93 11.94
C LEU A 167 22.10 -5.96 12.73
N THR A 168 23.21 -5.49 13.32
CA THR A 168 23.98 -6.27 14.29
C THR A 168 23.45 -6.11 15.72
N THR A 169 22.80 -4.99 16.01
CA THR A 169 22.15 -4.67 17.29
C THR A 169 20.79 -4.04 17.03
N VAL A 170 19.77 -4.43 17.80
CA VAL A 170 18.41 -3.89 17.68
C VAL A 170 18.19 -2.75 18.66
N SER A 171 17.82 -1.58 18.14
CA SER A 171 17.39 -0.44 18.94
C SER A 171 15.91 -0.60 19.33
N PRO A 172 15.47 -0.07 20.48
CA PRO A 172 14.06 -0.10 20.91
C PRO A 172 13.15 0.70 19.95
N LEU A 173 13.72 1.63 19.20
CA LEU A 173 13.06 2.31 18.10
C LEU A 173 13.94 2.21 16.87
N LEU A 174 13.38 1.69 15.78
CA LEU A 174 14.07 1.43 14.52
C LEU A 174 13.34 2.10 13.37
N ASP A 175 14.05 2.87 12.57
CA ASP A 175 13.53 3.35 11.29
C ASP A 175 13.81 2.35 10.16
N PHE A 176 12.88 2.24 9.22
CA PHE A 176 13.07 1.49 8.00
C PHE A 176 12.25 2.09 6.83
N PRO A 177 12.86 2.25 5.65
CA PRO A 177 12.13 2.70 4.48
C PRO A 177 11.34 1.54 3.85
N VAL A 178 10.09 1.81 3.46
CA VAL A 178 9.25 0.89 2.68
C VAL A 178 8.88 1.55 1.36
N LEU A 179 9.00 0.81 0.26
CA LEU A 179 8.52 1.28 -1.04
C LEU A 179 7.00 1.10 -1.12
N LEU A 180 6.26 2.21 -1.03
CA LEU A 180 4.80 2.21 -1.12
C LEU A 180 4.36 3.06 -2.33
N ALA A 181 3.46 2.51 -3.15
CA ALA A 181 2.79 3.27 -4.20
C ALA A 181 1.55 3.96 -3.59
N LEU A 182 1.70 5.23 -3.20
CA LEU A 182 0.65 6.03 -2.58
C LEU A 182 -0.11 6.86 -3.64
N PRO A 183 -1.46 6.88 -3.62
CA PRO A 183 -2.25 7.71 -4.53
C PRO A 183 -1.89 9.20 -4.41
N PRO A 184 -1.88 9.96 -5.52
CA PRO A 184 -2.26 9.59 -6.89
C PRO A 184 -1.14 8.90 -7.71
N GLY A 185 0.04 8.68 -7.12
CA GLY A 185 1.18 8.08 -7.79
C GLY A 185 1.08 6.55 -7.89
N LYS A 186 1.43 6.01 -9.06
CA LYS A 186 1.63 4.55 -9.24
C LYS A 186 3.08 4.10 -9.02
N VAL A 187 4.00 5.06 -8.92
CA VAL A 187 5.43 4.77 -8.71
C VAL A 187 5.66 4.52 -7.21
N PRO A 188 6.27 3.39 -6.82
CA PRO A 188 6.63 3.13 -5.43
C PRO A 188 7.65 4.17 -4.94
N GLN A 189 7.31 4.87 -3.86
CA GLN A 189 8.20 5.84 -3.22
C GLN A 189 8.67 5.32 -1.86
N PRO A 190 9.92 5.62 -1.44
CA PRO A 190 10.40 5.26 -0.12
C PRO A 190 9.68 6.09 0.94
N VAL A 191 8.87 5.42 1.75
CA VAL A 191 8.17 5.98 2.91
C VAL A 191 8.90 5.51 4.17
N PRO A 192 9.43 6.42 5.01
CA PRO A 192 10.06 6.03 6.26
C PRO A 192 8.99 5.60 7.26
N LEU A 193 9.11 4.38 7.78
CA LEU A 193 8.30 3.85 8.86
C LEU A 193 9.18 3.58 10.08
N PHE A 194 8.54 3.51 11.25
CA PHE A 194 9.22 3.18 12.49
C PHE A 194 8.67 1.89 13.07
N ALA A 195 9.55 1.10 13.67
CA ALA A 195 9.24 -0.07 14.45
C ALA A 195 9.66 0.18 15.90
N PHE A 196 8.69 0.15 16.80
CA PHE A 196 8.92 0.19 18.24
C PHE A 196 9.00 -1.24 18.76
N ILE A 197 10.14 -1.60 19.36
CA ILE A 197 10.44 -2.94 19.85
C ILE A 197 10.45 -2.91 21.37
N GLN A 198 9.52 -3.63 21.97
CA GLN A 198 9.40 -3.77 23.42
C GLN A 198 9.77 -5.19 23.84
N PRO A 199 10.50 -5.38 24.95
CA PRO A 199 10.70 -6.71 25.50
C PRO A 199 9.38 -7.28 25.99
N ASP A 200 9.10 -8.53 25.62
CA ASP A 200 7.90 -9.25 26.04
C ASP A 200 8.29 -10.55 26.77
N PRO A 201 7.75 -10.83 27.97
CA PRO A 201 8.12 -12.02 28.73
C PRO A 201 7.68 -13.33 28.06
N THR A 202 6.68 -13.31 27.19
CA THR A 202 6.12 -14.51 26.54
C THR A 202 6.79 -14.79 25.21
N HIS A 203 7.06 -13.74 24.42
CA HIS A 203 7.53 -13.85 23.04
C HIS A 203 8.91 -13.22 22.79
N GLN A 204 9.65 -12.90 23.85
CA GLN A 204 10.96 -12.20 23.87
C GLN A 204 10.90 -10.74 23.41
N ALA A 205 10.12 -10.44 22.37
CA ALA A 205 9.88 -9.10 21.87
C ALA A 205 8.45 -8.94 21.34
N ASN A 206 7.94 -7.72 21.38
CA ASN A 206 6.71 -7.29 20.73
C ASN A 206 7.06 -6.07 19.88
N VAL A 207 6.58 -6.06 18.63
CA VAL A 207 6.84 -4.98 17.69
C VAL A 207 5.55 -4.28 17.31
N THR A 208 5.59 -2.96 17.35
CA THR A 208 4.55 -2.09 16.78
C THR A 208 5.15 -1.25 15.66
N LEU A 209 4.54 -1.31 14.47
CA LEU A 209 4.91 -0.46 13.34
C LEU A 209 4.02 0.78 13.35
N LEU A 210 4.64 1.94 13.15
CA LEU A 210 3.98 3.24 13.25
C LEU A 210 4.56 4.24 12.24
N LEU A 211 3.78 5.28 11.95
CA LEU A 211 4.19 6.41 11.12
C LEU A 211 5.15 7.34 11.88
N PRO A 212 6.01 8.10 11.17
CA PRO A 212 6.91 9.09 11.79
C PRO A 212 6.21 10.10 12.69
N ASN A 213 4.98 10.51 12.33
CA ASN A 213 4.21 11.48 13.11
C ASN A 213 3.77 10.92 14.48
N GLU A 214 3.56 9.61 14.57
CA GLU A 214 3.11 8.93 15.80
C GLU A 214 4.25 8.73 16.82
N VAL A 215 5.49 8.71 16.34
CA VAL A 215 6.69 8.58 17.19
C VAL A 215 6.80 9.76 18.14
N SER A 216 6.56 10.99 17.66
CA SER A 216 6.69 12.21 18.45
C SER A 216 5.69 12.29 19.61
N LEU A 217 4.46 11.79 19.39
CA LEU A 217 3.40 11.73 20.40
C LEU A 217 3.72 10.69 21.48
N SER A 218 4.32 9.57 21.08
CA SER A 218 4.65 8.47 21.99
C SER A 218 5.83 8.78 22.91
N ILE A 219 6.82 9.55 22.44
CA ILE A 219 8.02 9.90 23.22
C ILE A 219 7.72 11.01 24.25
N THR A 220 6.82 11.95 23.94
CA THR A 220 6.50 13.08 24.83
C THR A 220 5.81 12.62 26.13
N SER A 221 5.09 11.49 26.12
CA SER A 221 4.45 10.92 27.31
C SER A 221 5.38 10.06 28.19
N LEU A 222 6.66 9.93 27.84
CA LEU A 222 7.64 9.14 28.60
C LEU A 222 8.57 9.99 29.51
N ASN A 223 8.40 11.31 29.54
CA ASN A 223 9.15 12.22 30.42
C ASN A 223 8.31 12.70 31.61
#